data_AF-A0A9D6UND4-F1
#
_entry.id   AF-A0A9D6UND4-F1
#
_cell.length_a   1.000
_cell.length_b   1.000
_cell.length_c   1.000
_cell.angle_alpha   90.00
_cell.angle_beta   90.00
_cell.angle_gamma   90.00
#
_symmetry.space_group_name_H-M   'P 1'
#
loop_
_entity.id
_entity.type
_entity.pdbx_description
1 polymer ?
#
loop_
_entity_poly.entity_id
_entity_poly.type
_entity_poly.pdbx_seq_one_letter_code
_entity_poly.pdbx_strand_id
1 'polypeptide(L)' 'MTSRERVLATLNHQEPDRIALDLSGHRSSGISAVAYPKLRAALGLPPRPVYVYDPVQQLAIVDEDVLDRFGVDTIELG' A
#
# COMPACT_ATOMS: atom_id res chain seq x y z
N MET A 1 8.84 12.57 -11.25
CA MET A 1 7.82 11.81 -11.99
C MET A 1 6.58 11.68 -11.13
N THR A 2 5.38 11.63 -11.72
CA THR A 2 4.16 11.20 -11.01
C THR A 2 4.24 9.72 -10.67
N SER A 3 3.43 9.23 -9.73
CA SER A 3 3.37 7.78 -9.41
C SER A 3 3.07 6.92 -10.63
N ARG A 4 2.15 7.37 -11.49
CA ARG A 4 1.84 6.70 -12.77
C ARG A 4 3.04 6.66 -13.72
N GLU A 5 3.73 7.78 -13.90
CA GLU A 5 4.93 7.85 -14.74
C GLU A 5 6.03 6.91 -14.23
N ARG A 6 6.24 6.89 -12.90
CA ARG A 6 7.24 6.04 -12.24
C ARG A 6 6.97 4.55 -12.45
N VAL A 7 5.72 4.12 -12.28
CA VAL A 7 5.31 2.73 -12.53
C VAL A 7 5.51 2.37 -13.99
N LEU A 8 5.08 3.23 -14.92
CA LEU A 8 5.23 2.99 -16.35
C LEU A 8 6.69 2.93 -16.80
N ALA A 9 7.56 3.83 -16.28
CA ALA A 9 8.98 3.78 -16.57
C ALA A 9 9.61 2.46 -16.09
N THR A 10 9.29 2.04 -14.86
CA THR A 10 9.77 0.79 -14.27
C THR A 10 9.36 -0.43 -15.11
N LEU A 11 8.08 -0.52 -15.51
CA LEU A 11 7.57 -1.62 -16.34
C LEU A 11 8.17 -1.65 -17.75
N ASN A 12 8.60 -0.49 -18.27
CA ASN A 12 9.28 -0.38 -19.55
C ASN A 12 10.81 -0.52 -19.44
N HIS A 13 11.33 -0.97 -18.28
CA HIS A 13 12.77 -1.11 -18.02
C HIS A 13 13.58 0.19 -18.22
N GLN A 14 12.95 1.33 -17.95
CA GLN A 14 13.59 2.65 -17.94
C GLN A 14 13.89 3.06 -16.50
N GLU A 15 14.97 3.81 -16.29
CA GLU A 15 15.36 4.29 -14.95
C GLU A 15 14.36 5.35 -14.44
N PRO A 16 13.60 5.07 -13.35
CA PRO A 16 12.69 6.04 -12.75
C PRO A 16 13.42 6.99 -11.79
N ASP A 17 12.72 8.02 -11.31
CA ASP A 17 13.25 8.94 -10.28
C ASP A 17 13.47 8.29 -8.90
N ARG A 18 12.79 7.17 -8.63
CA ARG A 18 13.04 6.23 -7.53
C ARG A 18 12.34 4.90 -7.83
N ILE A 19 12.64 3.85 -7.07
CA ILE A 19 11.95 2.55 -7.15
C ILE A 19 10.44 2.75 -6.99
N ALA A 20 9.64 2.23 -7.92
CA ALA A 20 8.19 2.20 -7.79
C ALA A 20 7.77 1.28 -6.63
N LEU A 21 6.91 1.77 -5.74
CA LEU A 21 6.48 1.05 -4.55
C LEU A 21 5.01 0.64 -4.63
N ASP A 22 4.75 -0.65 -4.43
CA ASP A 22 3.39 -1.20 -4.26
C ASP A 22 3.17 -1.64 -2.82
N LEU A 23 2.02 -1.26 -2.26
CA LEU A 23 1.45 -1.80 -1.02
C LEU A 23 -0.05 -1.76 -1.17
N SER A 24 -0.69 -2.92 -1.13
CA SER A 24 -2.14 -3.06 -1.34
C SER A 24 -2.67 -2.60 -2.71
N GLY A 25 -1.83 -2.29 -3.70
CA GLY A 25 -2.31 -2.05 -5.08
C GLY A 25 -2.80 -3.32 -5.77
N HIS A 26 -2.28 -4.48 -5.37
CA HIS A 26 -2.92 -5.78 -5.58
C HIS A 26 -3.42 -6.31 -4.23
N ARG A 27 -4.56 -7.01 -4.23
CA ARG A 27 -5.19 -7.48 -2.99
C ARG A 27 -4.28 -8.40 -2.17
N SER A 28 -3.43 -9.19 -2.83
CA SER A 28 -2.45 -10.05 -2.16
C SER A 28 -1.12 -9.38 -1.80
N SER A 29 -0.89 -8.11 -2.17
CA SER A 29 0.29 -7.33 -1.79
C SER A 29 0.05 -6.42 -0.58
N GLY A 30 -1.05 -6.66 0.14
CA GLY A 30 -1.40 -5.94 1.35
C GLY A 30 -0.73 -6.47 2.62
N ILE A 31 -1.37 -6.20 3.74
CA ILE A 31 -0.88 -6.55 5.08
C ILE A 31 -1.95 -7.32 5.85
N SER A 32 -1.53 -8.24 6.71
CA SER A 32 -2.43 -8.94 7.63
C SER A 32 -3.23 -7.96 8.50
N ALA A 33 -4.53 -8.19 8.62
CA ALA A 33 -5.45 -7.47 9.49
C ALA A 33 -5.05 -7.51 10.97
N VAL A 34 -4.34 -8.56 11.39
CA VAL A 34 -3.82 -8.67 12.76
C VAL A 34 -2.57 -7.79 12.96
N ALA A 35 -1.75 -7.64 11.92
CA ALA A 35 -0.52 -6.85 11.98
C ALA A 35 -0.78 -5.35 11.75
N TYR A 36 -1.81 -5.00 10.99
CA TYR A 36 -2.06 -3.64 10.54
C TYR A 36 -2.22 -2.61 11.67
N PRO A 37 -2.98 -2.86 12.76
CA PRO A 37 -3.04 -1.94 13.90
C PRO A 37 -1.69 -1.70 14.56
N LYS A 38 -0.84 -2.74 14.61
CA LYS A 38 0.51 -2.65 15.20
C LYS A 38 1.42 -1.78 14.34
N LEU A 39 1.32 -1.91 13.01
CA LEU A 39 2.02 -1.02 12.08
C LEU A 39 1.58 0.43 12.29
N ARG A 40 0.27 0.71 12.35
CA ARG A 40 -0.24 2.07 12.59
C ARG A 40 0.32 2.66 13.90
N ALA A 41 0.29 1.88 14.98
CA ALA A 41 0.84 2.30 16.27
C ALA A 41 2.35 2.57 16.19
N ALA A 42 3.11 1.72 15.51
CA ALA A 42 4.56 1.90 15.33
C ALA A 42 4.90 3.14 14.46
N LEU A 43 4.01 3.52 13.54
CA LEU A 43 4.14 4.72 12.71
C LEU A 43 3.65 6.00 13.43
N GLY A 44 3.10 5.89 14.64
CA GLY A 44 2.50 7.02 15.36
C GLY A 44 1.21 7.54 14.72
N LEU A 45 0.55 6.73 13.88
CA LEU A 45 -0.71 7.09 13.23
C LEU A 45 -1.89 6.80 14.17
N PRO A 46 -2.98 7.59 14.09
CA PRO A 46 -4.16 7.36 14.93
C PRO A 46 -4.76 5.98 14.66
N PRO A 47 -5.34 5.32 15.69
CA PRO A 47 -6.04 4.06 15.51
C PRO A 47 -7.26 4.25 14.60
N ARG A 48 -7.53 3.27 13.75
CA ARG A 48 -8.71 3.22 12.88
C ARG A 48 -9.30 1.81 12.90
N PRO A 49 -10.60 1.64 12.62
CA PRO A 49 -11.18 0.32 12.38
C PRO A 49 -10.41 -0.42 11.28
N VAL A 50 -10.16 -1.71 11.48
CA VAL A 50 -9.56 -2.55 10.43
C VAL A 50 -10.67 -3.19 9.62
N TYR A 51 -10.72 -2.89 8.33
CA TYR A 51 -11.59 -3.57 7.38
C TYR A 51 -10.84 -4.74 6.75
N VAL A 52 -11.42 -5.93 6.82
CA VAL A 52 -10.84 -7.14 6.21
C VAL A 52 -11.38 -7.28 4.80
N TYR A 53 -10.48 -7.20 3.83
CA TYR A 53 -10.80 -7.37 2.42
C TYR A 53 -10.91 -8.85 2.04
N ASP A 54 -9.90 -9.65 2.36
CA ASP A 54 -9.85 -11.09 2.11
C ASP A 54 -9.92 -11.82 3.46
N PRO A 55 -11.06 -12.43 3.82
CA PRO A 55 -11.20 -13.15 5.08
C PRO A 55 -10.36 -14.44 5.15
N VAL A 56 -10.04 -15.06 4.02
CA VAL A 56 -9.26 -16.30 3.94
C VAL A 56 -7.80 -15.99 4.21
N GLN A 57 -7.26 -14.95 3.56
CA GLN A 57 -5.88 -14.49 3.77
C GLN A 57 -5.74 -13.54 4.97
N GLN A 58 -6.87 -13.07 5.52
CA GLN A 58 -6.96 -12.07 6.59
C GLN A 58 -6.23 -10.78 6.24
N LEU A 59 -6.48 -10.23 5.05
CA LEU A 59 -5.81 -9.01 4.57
C LEU A 59 -6.64 -7.77 4.89
N ALA A 60 -5.96 -6.74 5.40
CA ALA A 60 -6.57 -5.43 5.68
C ALA A 60 -6.71 -4.60 4.40
N ILE A 61 -7.74 -3.75 4.37
CA ILE A 61 -7.72 -2.55 3.55
C ILE A 61 -6.77 -1.55 4.22
N VAL A 62 -5.74 -1.13 3.48
CA VAL A 62 -4.75 -0.15 3.95
C VAL A 62 -5.32 1.25 3.72
N ASP A 63 -5.29 2.07 4.76
CA ASP A 63 -5.77 3.44 4.72
C ASP A 63 -4.81 4.36 3.95
N GLU A 64 -5.34 5.39 3.30
CA GLU A 64 -4.59 6.37 2.52
C GLU A 64 -3.43 7.00 3.30
N ASP A 65 -3.62 7.30 4.60
CA ASP A 65 -2.58 7.90 5.43
C ASP A 65 -1.34 7.00 5.62
N VAL A 66 -1.51 5.68 5.55
CA VAL A 66 -0.41 4.71 5.55
C VAL A 66 0.24 4.64 4.16
N LEU A 67 -0.56 4.65 3.09
CA LEU A 67 -0.05 4.67 1.71
C LEU A 67 0.81 5.93 1.46
N ASP A 68 0.32 7.09 1.88
CA ASP A 68 1.03 8.37 1.81
C ASP A 68 2.31 8.35 2.64
N ARG A 69 2.28 7.75 3.84
CA ARG A 69 3.44 7.65 4.73
C ARG A 69 4.63 6.93 4.10
N PHE A 70 4.36 5.97 3.22
CA PHE A 70 5.37 5.22 2.47
C PHE A 70 5.60 5.74 1.04
N GLY A 71 4.74 6.66 0.56
CA GLY A 71 4.76 7.12 -0.82
C GLY A 71 4.48 5.98 -1.79
N VAL A 72 3.41 5.23 -1.56
CA VAL A 72 2.96 4.14 -2.45
C VAL A 72 2.52 4.71 -3.79
N ASP A 73 2.83 4.00 -4.88
CA ASP A 73 2.60 4.48 -6.26
C ASP A 73 1.36 3.88 -6.93
N THR A 74 0.69 2.97 -6.24
CA THR A 74 -0.44 2.18 -6.70
C THR A 74 -1.63 2.33 -5.76
N ILE A 75 -2.83 2.18 -6.31
CA ILE A 75 -4.07 2.04 -5.55
C ILE A 75 -4.88 0.89 -6.14
N GLU A 76 -5.66 0.23 -5.30
CA GLU A 76 -6.61 -0.79 -5.72
C GLU A 76 -7.88 -0.12 -6.27
N LEU A 77 -8.44 -0.63 -7.37
CA LEU A 77 -9.56 0.00 -8.09
C LEU A 77 -10.88 -0.81 -8.08
N GLY A 78 -10.96 -1.95 -7.38
CA GLY A 78 -12.18 -2.77 -7.25
C GLY A 78 -12.01 -4.24 -7.60
#